data_AF-A0A099EYC0-F1
#
_entry.id   AF-A0A099EYC0-F1
#
_cell.length_a   1.000
_cell.length_b   1.000
_cell.length_c   1.000
_cell.angle_alpha   90.00
_cell.angle_beta   90.00
_cell.angle_gamma   90.00
#
_symmetry.space_group_name_H-M   'P 1'
#
loop_
_entity.id
_entity.type
_entity.pdbx_description
1 polymer ?
#
loop_
_entity_poly.entity_id
_entity_poly.type
_entity_poly.pdbx_seq_one_letter_code
_entity_poly.pdbx_strand_id
1 'polypeptide(L)' 'MEECTVELLSAMICADLHLSVEPRPDHASYIASWLEVLRSDKRAIFTAAAKAQQIADWLHAQQGNACRNDVRGAA' A
#
# COMPACT_ATOMS: atom_id res chain seq x y z
N MET A 1 -9.53 -9.43 -2.45
CA MET A 1 -8.35 -8.99 -3.24
C MET A 1 -7.93 -7.57 -2.89
N GLU A 2 -8.88 -6.67 -2.61
CA GLU A 2 -8.57 -5.29 -2.20
C GLU A 2 -7.73 -5.20 -0.92
N GLU A 3 -8.05 -5.98 0.12
CA GLU A 3 -7.26 -6.01 1.37
C GLU A 3 -5.79 -6.35 1.14
N CYS A 4 -5.48 -7.38 0.34
CA CYS A 4 -4.09 -7.74 0.01
C CYS A 4 -3.37 -6.60 -0.74
N THR A 5 -4.07 -5.85 -1.59
CA THR A 5 -3.50 -4.68 -2.28
C THR A 5 -3.20 -3.56 -1.29
N VAL A 6 -4.12 -3.28 -0.37
CA VAL A 6 -3.98 -2.22 0.64
C VAL A 6 -2.86 -2.54 1.64
N GLU A 7 -2.73 -3.79 2.05
CA GLU A 7 -1.68 -4.22 2.98
C GLU A 7 -0.28 -4.16 2.33
N LEU A 8 -0.15 -4.56 1.05
CA LEU A 8 1.09 -4.36 0.30
C LEU A 8 1.44 -2.88 0.16
N LEU A 9 0.45 -2.03 -0.16
CA LEU A 9 0.63 -0.58 -0.23
C LEU A 9 1.08 0.00 1.12
N SER A 10 0.43 -0.39 2.21
CA SER A 10 0.78 0.02 3.57
C SER A 10 2.24 -0.32 3.89
N ALA A 11 2.66 -1.55 3.58
CA ALA A 11 4.03 -1.99 3.78
C ALA A 11 5.06 -1.18 2.97
N MET A 12 4.76 -0.86 1.69
CA MET A 12 5.61 -0.02 0.84
C MET A 12 5.78 1.38 1.45
N ILE A 13 4.68 2.04 1.81
CA ILE A 13 4.71 3.39 2.40
C ILE A 13 5.42 3.39 3.76
N CYS A 14 5.20 2.39 4.60
CA CYS A 14 5.93 2.26 5.86
C CYS A 14 7.44 2.11 5.63
N ALA A 15 7.85 1.32 4.64
CA ALA A 15 9.26 1.19 4.29
C ALA A 15 9.86 2.52 3.81
N ASP A 16 9.16 3.26 2.94
CA ASP A 16 9.60 4.56 2.44
C ASP A 16 9.75 5.60 3.56
N LEU A 17 8.81 5.61 4.50
CA LEU A 17 8.81 6.50 5.66
C LEU A 17 9.72 6.02 6.80
N HIS A 18 10.40 4.89 6.64
CA HIS A 18 11.23 4.25 7.67
C HIS A 18 10.44 3.98 8.97
N LEU A 19 9.17 3.63 8.84
CA LEU A 19 8.28 3.26 9.93
C LEU A 19 8.29 1.74 10.12
N SER A 20 8.57 1.29 11.34
CA SER A 20 8.42 -0.12 11.70
C SER A 20 6.94 -0.49 11.81
N VAL A 21 6.55 -1.60 11.18
CA VAL A 21 5.22 -2.18 11.33
C VAL A 21 5.23 -3.13 12.52
N GLU A 22 4.54 -2.75 13.60
CA GLU A 22 4.33 -3.66 14.73
C GLU A 22 3.19 -4.65 14.39
N PRO A 23 3.35 -5.97 14.60
CA PRO A 23 2.30 -6.94 14.34
C PRO A 23 1.07 -6.66 15.20
N ARG A 24 -0.05 -6.28 14.59
CA ARG A 24 -1.33 -6.17 15.31
C ARG A 24 -2.05 -7.51 15.30
N PRO A 25 -2.66 -7.93 16.43
CA PRO A 25 -3.32 -9.22 16.55
C PRO A 25 -4.52 -9.40 15.59
N ASP A 26 -5.12 -8.31 15.11
CA ASP A 26 -6.21 -8.35 14.12
C ASP A 26 -5.72 -8.71 12.70
N HIS A 27 -4.40 -8.64 12.43
CA HIS A 27 -3.84 -8.89 11.09
C HIS A 27 -3.76 -10.36 10.69
N ALA A 28 -3.89 -11.27 11.66
CA ALA A 28 -3.80 -12.70 11.39
C ALA A 28 -5.06 -13.25 10.68
N SER A 29 -6.21 -12.60 10.86
CA SER A 29 -7.52 -13.10 10.43
C SER A 29 -7.66 -13.23 8.90
N TYR A 30 -6.92 -12.44 8.12
CA TYR A 30 -6.96 -12.45 6.65
C TYR A 30 -5.82 -13.25 6.00
N ILE A 31 -4.83 -13.72 6.75
CA ILE A 31 -3.76 -14.57 6.20
C ILE A 31 -4.35 -15.87 5.64
N ALA A 32 -5.35 -16.44 6.31
CA ALA A 32 -6.05 -17.63 5.83
C ALA A 32 -6.74 -17.40 4.49
N SER A 33 -7.46 -16.27 4.33
CA SER A 33 -8.15 -15.94 3.08
C SER A 33 -7.16 -15.64 1.94
N TRP A 34 -6.01 -15.03 2.25
CA TRP A 34 -4.96 -14.79 1.25
C TRP A 34 -4.30 -16.08 0.80
N LEU A 35 -4.07 -17.04 1.71
CA LEU A 35 -3.52 -18.36 1.35
C LEU A 35 -4.45 -19.12 0.40
N GLU A 36 -5.76 -19.02 0.56
CA GLU A 36 -6.72 -19.61 -0.37
C GLU A 36 -6.65 -18.96 -1.76
N VAL A 37 -6.63 -17.63 -1.81
CA VAL A 37 -6.50 -16.87 -3.06
C VAL A 37 -5.19 -17.20 -3.79
N LEU A 38 -4.07 -17.26 -3.07
CA LEU A 38 -2.76 -17.55 -3.65
C LEU A 38 -2.61 -19.00 -4.12
N ARG A 39 -3.31 -19.94 -3.48
CA ARG A 39 -3.39 -21.33 -3.96
C ARG A 39 -4.22 -21.45 -5.24
N SER A 40 -5.28 -20.66 -5.36
CA SER A 40 -6.17 -20.62 -6.53
C SER A 40 -5.52 -19.90 -7.72
N ASP A 41 -4.82 -18.79 -7.47
CA ASP A 41 -4.14 -17.99 -8.49
C ASP A 41 -2.77 -17.49 -8.02
N LYS A 42 -1.71 -18.12 -8.54
CA LYS A 42 -0.32 -17.75 -8.26
C LYS A 42 0.05 -16.36 -8.77
N ARG A 43 -0.74 -15.78 -9.69
CA ARG A 43 -0.51 -14.44 -10.25
C ARG A 43 -1.21 -13.35 -9.45
N ALA A 44 -2.13 -13.70 -8.56
CA ALA A 44 -2.89 -12.74 -7.75
C ALA A 44 -1.99 -11.79 -6.95
N ILE A 45 -0.86 -12.30 -6.42
CA ILE A 45 0.12 -11.47 -5.69
C ILE A 45 0.76 -10.41 -6.59
N PHE A 46 1.07 -10.75 -7.85
CA PHE A 46 1.69 -9.82 -8.78
C PHE A 46 0.69 -8.76 -9.24
N THR A 47 -0.57 -9.14 -9.45
CA THR A 47 -1.65 -8.19 -9.78
C THR A 47 -1.89 -7.21 -8.63
N ALA A 48 -1.96 -7.72 -7.40
CA ALA A 48 -2.11 -6.88 -6.20
C ALA A 48 -0.92 -5.94 -6.01
N ALA A 49 0.32 -6.47 -6.14
CA ALA A 49 1.54 -5.67 -6.02
C ALA A 49 1.65 -4.59 -7.10
N ALA A 50 1.30 -4.90 -8.36
CA ALA A 50 1.32 -3.92 -9.44
C ALA A 50 0.35 -2.77 -9.17
N LYS A 51 -0.85 -3.07 -8.65
CA LYS A 51 -1.83 -2.05 -8.29
C LYS A 51 -1.40 -1.24 -7.06
N ALA A 52 -0.80 -1.89 -6.06
CA ALA A 52 -0.22 -1.22 -4.89
C ALA A 52 0.87 -0.23 -5.31
N GLN A 53 1.79 -0.63 -6.20
CA GLN A 53 2.83 0.25 -6.72
C GLN A 53 2.26 1.47 -7.44
N GLN A 54 1.25 1.29 -8.30
CA GLN A 54 0.58 2.41 -8.98
C GLN A 54 0.00 3.44 -7.99
N ILE A 55 -0.55 2.96 -6.87
CA ILE A 55 -1.11 3.84 -5.83
C ILE A 55 0.02 4.55 -5.07
N ALA A 56 1.10 3.83 -4.71
CA ALA A 56 2.26 4.41 -4.04
C ALA A 56 2.91 5.51 -4.88
N ASP A 57 3.14 5.25 -6.18
CA ASP A 57 3.68 6.22 -7.13
C ASP A 57 2.80 7.48 -7.20
N TRP A 58 1.47 7.29 -7.25
CA TRP A 58 0.52 8.40 -7.25
C TRP A 58 0.60 9.21 -5.95
N LEU A 59 0.66 8.55 -4.78
CA LEU A 59 0.78 9.22 -3.49
C LEU A 59 2.05 10.08 -3.40
N HIS A 60 3.19 9.54 -3.80
CA HIS A 60 4.46 10.30 -3.83
C HIS A 60 4.41 11.48 -4.81
N ALA A 61 3.82 11.29 -6.00
CA ALA A 61 3.65 12.39 -6.95
C ALA A 61 2.79 13.54 -6.39
N GLN A 62 1.80 13.25 -5.52
CA GLN A 62 1.01 14.29 -4.88
C GLN A 62 1.78 15.11 -3.84
N GLN A 63 2.83 14.54 -3.21
CA GLN A 63 3.62 15.27 -2.19
C GLN A 63 4.33 16.49 -2.78
N GLY A 64 4.86 16.39 -4.01
CA GLY A 64 5.45 17.53 -4.71
C GLY A 64 4.44 18.62 -5.08
N ASN A 65 3.18 18.25 -5.33
CA ASN A 65 2.10 19.20 -5.59
C ASN A 65 1.56 19.86 -4.32
N ALA A 66 1.55 19.15 -3.19
CA ALA A 66 1.15 19.71 -1.90
C ALA A 66 2.06 20.88 -1.51
N CYS A 67 3.38 20.72 -1.62
CA CYS A 67 4.34 21.80 -1.35
C CYS A 67 4.10 23.03 -2.26
N ARG A 68 3.79 22.81 -3.54
CA ARG A 68 3.50 23.91 -4.48
C ARG A 68 2.19 24.64 -4.19
N ASN A 69 1.19 23.96 -3.64
CA ASN A 69 -0.10 24.56 -3.30
C ASN A 69 -0.02 25.37 -1.99
N ASP A 70 0.74 24.93 -0.99
CA ASP A 70 0.97 25.71 0.24
C ASP A 70 1.61 27.06 -0.06
N VAL A 71 2.59 27.11 -0.98
CA VAL A 71 3.25 28.36 -1.37
C VAL A 71 2.31 29.31 -2.12
N ARG A 72 1.30 28.80 -2.83
CA ARG A 72 0.30 29.61 -3.56
C ARG A 72 -0.87 30.06 -2.68
N GLY A 73 -1.21 29.32 -1.63
CA GLY A 73 -2.27 29.70 -0.69
C GLY A 73 -1.86 30.74 0.35
N ALA A 74 -0.55 30.99 0.51
CA ALA A 74 0.01 31.95 1.45
C ALA A 74 0.32 33.34 0.85
N ALA A 75 0.02 33.56 -0.43
CA ALA A 75 0.21 34.83 -1.17
C ALA A 75 -1.16 35.42 -1.55
#